data_AF-A0A9E6EG79-F1
#
_entry.id   AF-A0A9E6EG79-F1
#
_cell.length_a   1.000
_cell.length_b   1.000
_cell.length_c   1.000
_cell.angle_alpha   90.00
_cell.angle_beta   90.00
_cell.angle_gamma   90.00
#
_symmetry.space_group_name_H-M   'P 1'
#
loop_
_entity.id
_entity.type
_entity.pdbx_description
1 polymer ?
#
loop_
_entity_poly.entity_id
_entity_poly.type
_entity_poly.pdbx_seq_one_letter_code
_entity_poly.pdbx_strand_id
1 'polypeptide(L)'
;MGLPGPADLRWVASLPEVMRLETRPLPLKRLEPLVRGALAQALRRLQAMRRTEGQRLVKDIRQRLATVVRLRREIAARVQANALSGKNAEAGAEGKSNNGFSARTDVPEELVRLQSHAAQFAEFLRSRRPVGRALDFLIQEMNREVNTIGSKSLDAQIAYRVVAAKEEMEKIREQVQNLE
;
A
#
# COMPACT_ATOMS: atom_id res chain seq x y z
N MET A 1 -78.15 18.62 42.42
CA MET A 1 -76.95 19.34 41.91
C MET A 1 -76.61 18.74 40.55
N GLY A 2 -77.26 19.23 39.49
CA GLY A 2 -77.13 18.69 38.12
C GLY A 2 -76.20 19.56 37.29
N LEU A 3 -75.30 18.94 36.53
CA LEU A 3 -74.42 19.65 35.59
C LEU A 3 -75.26 20.19 34.40
N PRO A 4 -75.03 21.44 33.95
CA PRO A 4 -75.78 22.03 32.86
C PRO A 4 -75.15 21.64 31.50
N GLY A 5 -75.92 20.94 30.66
CA GLY A 5 -75.63 20.75 29.23
C GLY A 5 -74.57 19.70 28.88
N PRO A 6 -74.52 19.25 27.61
CA PRO A 6 -73.52 18.28 27.15
C PRO A 6 -72.13 18.91 27.26
N ALA A 7 -71.21 18.21 27.93
CA ALA A 7 -69.86 18.72 28.19
C ALA A 7 -69.14 19.13 26.89
N ASP A 8 -68.76 20.41 26.81
CA ASP A 8 -67.93 20.93 25.73
C ASP A 8 -66.51 20.35 25.85
N LEU A 9 -65.97 19.82 24.75
CA LEU A 9 -64.62 19.27 24.66
C LEU A 9 -63.57 20.29 25.11
N ARG A 10 -63.81 21.59 24.87
CA ARG A 10 -62.92 22.67 25.32
C ARG A 10 -62.96 22.84 26.84
N TRP A 11 -64.13 22.68 27.45
CA TRP A 11 -64.27 22.71 28.90
C TRP A 11 -63.55 21.52 29.55
N VAL A 12 -63.74 20.31 29.03
CA VAL A 12 -63.03 19.10 29.51
C VAL A 12 -61.50 19.24 29.35
N ALA A 13 -61.03 19.78 28.23
CA ALA A 13 -59.61 20.02 27.98
C ALA A 13 -59.00 21.12 28.87
N SER A 14 -59.81 22.05 29.38
CA SER A 14 -59.38 23.15 30.26
C SER A 14 -59.21 22.74 31.73
N LEU A 15 -59.75 21.57 32.11
CA LEU A 15 -59.63 21.06 33.47
C LEU A 15 -58.18 20.62 33.74
N PRO A 16 -57.56 21.09 34.84
CA PRO A 16 -56.23 20.66 35.21
C PRO A 16 -56.21 19.13 35.41
N GLU A 17 -55.14 18.49 34.94
CA GLU A 17 -54.93 17.03 34.98
C GLU A 17 -55.79 16.18 34.02
N VAL A 18 -56.72 16.75 33.25
CA VAL A 18 -57.53 15.98 32.29
C VAL A 18 -56.80 15.68 30.99
N MET A 19 -55.89 16.57 30.57
CA MET A 19 -54.99 16.31 29.45
C MET A 19 -53.62 15.88 29.95
N ARG A 20 -53.23 14.63 29.66
CA ARG A 20 -51.88 14.14 29.92
C ARG A 20 -51.17 13.94 28.59
N LEU A 21 -50.10 14.69 28.36
CA LEU A 21 -49.25 14.50 27.18
C LEU A 21 -48.38 13.26 27.40
N GLU A 22 -48.80 12.12 26.85
CA GLU A 22 -47.96 10.92 26.86
C GLU A 22 -46.98 10.96 25.70
N THR A 23 -45.69 11.09 26.00
CA THR A 23 -44.64 10.83 25.02
C THR A 23 -44.58 9.32 24.80
N ARG A 24 -45.19 8.83 23.72
CA ARG A 24 -45.09 7.40 23.38
C ARG A 24 -43.63 7.08 23.04
N PRO A 25 -42.99 6.14 23.76
CA PRO A 25 -41.63 5.74 23.43
C PRO A 25 -41.61 5.12 22.03
N LEU A 26 -40.57 5.45 21.25
CA LEU A 26 -40.34 4.85 19.95
C LEU A 26 -40.31 3.31 20.10
N PRO A 27 -41.07 2.56 19.29
CA PRO A 27 -41.10 1.10 19.39
C PRO A 27 -39.81 0.54 18.78
N LEU A 28 -38.75 0.46 19.57
CA LEU A 28 -37.40 0.04 19.15
C LEU A 28 -37.40 -1.29 18.38
N LYS A 29 -38.26 -2.24 18.74
CA LYS A 29 -38.45 -3.53 18.02
C LYS A 29 -38.88 -3.36 16.56
N ARG A 30 -39.60 -2.29 16.22
CA ARG A 30 -40.00 -1.97 14.84
C ARG A 30 -38.87 -1.30 14.05
N LEU A 31 -37.90 -0.69 14.73
CA LEU A 31 -36.74 -0.06 14.11
C LEU A 31 -35.62 -1.07 13.82
N GLU A 32 -35.52 -2.14 14.62
CA GLU A 32 -34.51 -3.19 14.45
C GLU A 32 -34.34 -3.69 13.00
N PRO A 33 -35.39 -4.11 12.26
CA PRO A 33 -35.25 -4.57 10.89
C PRO A 33 -34.80 -3.46 9.92
N LEU A 34 -35.21 -2.22 10.16
CA LEU A 34 -34.80 -1.06 9.35
C LEU A 34 -33.31 -0.75 9.55
N VAL A 35 -32.87 -0.71 10.81
CA VAL A 35 -31.47 -0.47 11.18
C VAL A 35 -30.58 -1.60 10.67
N ARG A 36 -30.99 -2.86 10.88
CA ARG A 36 -30.27 -4.04 10.37
C ARG A 36 -30.17 -4.02 8.84
N GLY A 37 -31.24 -3.65 8.15
CA GLY A 37 -31.24 -3.51 6.69
C GLY A 37 -30.28 -2.44 6.19
N ALA A 38 -30.32 -1.25 6.80
CA ALA A 38 -29.43 -0.14 6.49
C ALA A 38 -27.96 -0.48 6.77
N LEU A 39 -27.67 -1.07 7.93
CA LEU A 39 -26.32 -1.49 8.32
C LEU A 39 -25.78 -2.56 7.35
N ALA A 40 -26.58 -3.57 7.01
CA ALA A 40 -26.18 -4.59 6.05
C ALA A 40 -25.87 -4.00 4.66
N GLN A 41 -26.65 -3.01 4.22
CA GLN A 41 -26.38 -2.31 2.96
C GLN A 41 -25.09 -1.47 3.04
N ALA A 42 -24.86 -0.76 4.14
CA ALA A 42 -23.65 0.01 4.37
C ALA A 42 -22.39 -0.89 4.35
N LEU A 43 -22.44 -2.02 5.06
CA LEU A 43 -21.34 -3.00 5.08
C LEU A 43 -21.06 -3.59 3.69
N ARG A 44 -22.10 -3.93 2.92
CA ARG A 44 -21.92 -4.41 1.54
C ARG A 44 -21.26 -3.36 0.65
N ARG A 45 -21.69 -2.09 0.75
CA ARG A 45 -21.08 -0.98 0.00
C ARG A 45 -19.62 -0.77 0.40
N LEU A 46 -19.32 -0.81 1.70
CA LEU A 46 -17.95 -0.69 2.21
C LEU A 46 -17.05 -1.81 1.68
N GLN A 47 -17.51 -3.07 1.71
CA GLN A 47 -16.75 -4.20 1.17
C GLN A 47 -16.52 -4.08 -0.34
N ALA A 48 -17.51 -3.63 -1.12
CA ALA A 48 -17.37 -3.42 -2.55
C ALA A 48 -16.37 -2.31 -2.89
N MET A 49 -16.39 -1.21 -2.13
CA MET A 49 -15.42 -0.12 -2.27
C MET A 49 -13.99 -0.62 -1.98
N ARG A 50 -13.79 -1.30 -0.85
CA ARG A 50 -12.48 -1.86 -0.47
C ARG A 50 -11.91 -2.82 -1.51
N ARG A 51 -12.76 -3.66 -2.12
CA ARG A 51 -12.33 -4.56 -3.21
C ARG A 51 -11.88 -3.79 -4.45
N THR A 52 -12.61 -2.76 -4.83
CA THR A 52 -12.30 -1.95 -6.02
C THR A 52 -11.01 -1.16 -5.82
N GLU A 53 -10.84 -0.56 -4.65
CA GLU A 53 -9.62 0.12 -4.25
C GLU A 53 -8.41 -0.82 -4.23
N GLY A 54 -8.53 -1.97 -3.57
CA GLY A 54 -7.48 -2.98 -3.53
C GLY A 54 -7.05 -3.47 -4.92
N GLN A 55 -7.99 -3.64 -5.85
CA GLN A 55 -7.67 -4.00 -7.24
C GLN A 55 -6.88 -2.91 -7.97
N ARG A 56 -7.24 -1.63 -7.78
CA ARG A 56 -6.52 -0.50 -8.37
C ARG A 56 -5.12 -0.39 -7.81
N LEU A 57 -4.98 -0.54 -6.50
CA LEU A 57 -3.71 -0.42 -5.80
C LEU A 57 -2.75 -1.57 -6.17
N VAL A 58 -3.25 -2.81 -6.23
CA VAL A 58 -2.45 -3.95 -6.74
C VAL A 58 -2.01 -3.73 -8.19
N LYS A 59 -2.87 -3.13 -9.03
CA LYS A 59 -2.51 -2.80 -10.42
C LYS A 59 -1.38 -1.77 -10.47
N ASP A 60 -1.47 -0.70 -9.69
CA ASP A 60 -0.44 0.34 -9.62
C ASP A 60 0.90 -0.24 -9.12
N ILE A 61 0.90 -0.95 -7.99
CA ILE A 61 2.10 -1.60 -7.44
C ILE A 61 2.75 -2.52 -8.48
N ARG A 62 1.97 -3.32 -9.22
CA ARG A 62 2.52 -4.20 -10.27
C ARG A 62 3.18 -3.42 -11.40
N GLN A 63 2.64 -2.28 -11.80
CA GLN A 63 3.23 -1.42 -12.83
C GLN A 63 4.56 -0.84 -12.36
N ARG A 64 4.62 -0.37 -11.10
CA ARG A 64 5.85 0.15 -10.50
C ARG A 64 6.93 -0.92 -10.36
N LEU A 65 6.55 -2.10 -9.87
CA LEU A 65 7.47 -3.24 -9.77
C LEU A 65 8.03 -3.64 -11.13
N ALA A 66 7.21 -3.61 -12.19
CA ALA A 66 7.66 -3.85 -13.55
C ALA A 66 8.69 -2.80 -14.01
N THR A 67 8.51 -1.54 -13.63
CA THR A 67 9.50 -0.47 -13.88
C THR A 67 10.82 -0.76 -13.17
N VAL A 68 10.80 -1.19 -11.90
CA VAL A 68 12.02 -1.57 -11.15
C VAL A 68 12.74 -2.73 -11.85
N VAL A 69 12.01 -3.77 -12.28
CA VAL A 69 12.58 -4.90 -13.02
C VAL A 69 13.19 -4.47 -14.35
N ARG A 70 12.56 -3.52 -15.05
CA ARG A 70 13.11 -2.94 -16.29
C ARG A 70 14.42 -2.20 -16.02
N LEU A 71 14.44 -1.29 -15.03
CA LEU A 71 15.63 -0.54 -14.65
C LEU A 71 16.79 -1.45 -14.27
N ARG A 72 16.52 -2.53 -13.52
CA ARG A 72 17.51 -3.58 -13.21
C ARG A 72 18.11 -4.20 -14.48
N ARG A 73 17.31 -4.54 -15.49
CA ARG A 73 17.81 -5.09 -16.76
C ARG A 73 18.70 -4.09 -17.51
N GLU A 74 18.32 -2.82 -17.52
CA GLU A 74 19.13 -1.77 -18.15
C GLU A 74 20.48 -1.57 -17.42
N ILE A 75 20.49 -1.62 -16.08
CA ILE A 75 21.73 -1.61 -15.29
C ILE A 75 22.59 -2.83 -15.66
N ALA A 76 22.01 -4.03 -15.70
CA ALA A 76 22.74 -5.24 -16.06
C ALA A 76 23.39 -5.15 -17.44
N ALA A 77 22.66 -4.65 -18.44
CA ALA A 77 23.19 -4.44 -19.79
C ALA A 77 24.34 -3.42 -19.79
N ARG A 78 24.24 -2.34 -18.99
CA ARG A 78 25.30 -1.34 -18.86
C ARG A 78 26.55 -1.90 -18.18
N VAL A 79 26.38 -2.69 -17.14
CA VAL A 79 27.49 -3.39 -16.44
C VAL A 79 28.23 -4.30 -17.42
N GLN A 80 27.51 -5.07 -18.24
CA GLN A 80 28.11 -5.92 -19.27
C GLN A 80 28.86 -5.10 -20.32
N ALA A 81 28.27 -4.01 -20.82
CA ALA A 81 28.92 -3.13 -21.79
C ALA A 81 30.22 -2.51 -21.26
N ASN A 82 30.25 -2.10 -19.98
CA ASN A 82 31.45 -1.56 -19.35
C ASN A 82 32.56 -2.61 -19.20
N ALA A 83 32.20 -3.86 -18.90
CA ALA A 83 33.15 -4.96 -18.85
C ALA A 83 33.80 -5.26 -20.21
N LEU A 84 32.99 -5.23 -21.29
CA LEU A 84 33.48 -5.44 -22.66
C LEU A 84 34.34 -4.27 -23.17
N SER A 85 34.08 -3.05 -22.71
CA SER A 85 34.79 -1.84 -23.17
C SER A 85 36.09 -1.56 -22.41
N GLY A 86 36.50 -2.42 -21.47
CA GLY A 86 37.72 -2.21 -20.67
C GLY A 86 37.68 -1.03 -19.68
N LYS A 87 36.56 -0.28 -19.62
CA LYS A 87 36.41 0.91 -18.76
C LYS A 87 36.46 0.64 -17.25
N ASN A 88 36.45 -0.64 -16.85
CA ASN A 88 36.68 -1.06 -15.47
C ASN A 88 38.16 -1.38 -15.16
N ALA A 89 39.04 -1.47 -16.17
CA ALA A 89 40.44 -1.85 -16.00
C ALA A 89 41.42 -0.67 -15.79
N GLU A 90 41.03 0.56 -16.13
CA GLU A 90 41.95 1.71 -16.15
C GLU A 90 41.90 2.62 -14.91
N ALA A 91 41.02 2.36 -13.94
CA ALA A 91 40.90 3.19 -12.73
C ALA A 91 41.78 2.73 -11.55
N GLY A 92 42.98 2.19 -11.83
CA GLY A 92 43.86 1.65 -10.79
C GLY A 92 45.24 1.21 -11.26
N ALA A 93 45.91 1.99 -12.10
CA ALA A 93 47.31 1.78 -12.45
C ALA A 93 48.26 2.68 -11.63
N GLU A 94 48.00 2.87 -10.33
CA GLU A 94 49.00 3.36 -9.38
C GLU A 94 48.84 2.59 -8.06
N GLY A 95 49.82 1.75 -7.74
CA GLY A 95 49.91 1.07 -6.45
C GLY A 95 49.99 -0.45 -6.54
N LYS A 96 51.17 -0.97 -6.87
CA LYS A 96 51.58 -2.31 -6.42
C LYS A 96 51.54 -2.32 -4.89
N SER A 97 50.54 -2.99 -4.31
CA SER A 97 50.61 -3.45 -2.92
C SER A 97 49.93 -4.81 -2.80
N ASN A 98 50.75 -5.81 -2.49
CA ASN A 98 50.35 -7.09 -1.94
C ASN A 98 49.57 -6.83 -0.63
N ASN A 99 48.24 -6.89 -0.69
CA ASN A 99 47.39 -7.55 0.30
C ASN A 99 45.94 -7.46 -0.13
N GLY A 100 45.22 -8.58 0.01
CA GLY A 100 43.94 -8.84 -0.64
C GLY A 100 42.86 -7.80 -0.36
N PHE A 101 42.29 -7.24 -1.43
CA PHE A 101 40.98 -6.59 -1.43
C PHE A 101 40.39 -6.65 -2.86
N SER A 102 39.91 -7.83 -3.25
CA SER A 102 39.13 -8.03 -4.48
C SER A 102 37.67 -7.55 -4.33
N ALA A 103 37.42 -6.44 -3.61
CA ALA A 103 36.08 -6.01 -3.22
C ALA A 103 35.47 -4.96 -4.17
N ARG A 104 35.76 -4.99 -5.47
CA ARG A 104 35.22 -4.03 -6.45
C ARG A 104 34.37 -4.63 -7.58
N THR A 105 33.86 -5.86 -7.45
CA THR A 105 33.26 -6.54 -8.62
C THR A 105 31.93 -7.28 -8.44
N ASP A 106 31.15 -7.07 -7.37
CA ASP A 106 29.90 -7.87 -7.18
C ASP A 106 28.59 -7.12 -7.47
N VAL A 107 28.56 -6.16 -8.40
CA VAL A 107 27.27 -5.64 -8.93
C VAL A 107 26.39 -6.75 -9.55
N PRO A 108 26.93 -7.77 -10.25
CA PRO A 108 26.13 -8.87 -10.77
C PRO A 108 25.35 -9.65 -9.70
N GLU A 109 25.94 -9.85 -8.51
CA GLU A 109 25.27 -10.56 -7.41
C GLU A 109 24.04 -9.79 -6.93
N GLU A 110 24.19 -8.48 -6.69
CA GLU A 110 23.08 -7.65 -6.22
C GLU A 110 21.96 -7.56 -7.28
N LEU A 111 22.31 -7.58 -8.57
CA LEU A 111 21.33 -7.65 -9.66
C LEU A 111 20.55 -8.97 -9.67
N VAL A 112 21.17 -10.08 -9.27
CA VAL A 112 20.49 -11.38 -9.14
C VAL A 112 19.60 -11.39 -7.90
N ARG A 113 20.09 -10.90 -6.76
CA ARG A 113 19.31 -10.79 -5.52
C ARG A 113 18.09 -9.89 -5.70
N LEU A 114 18.26 -8.71 -6.30
CA LEU A 114 17.17 -7.79 -6.62
C LEU A 114 16.10 -8.45 -7.50
N GLN A 115 16.50 -9.27 -8.48
CA GLN A 115 15.56 -10.02 -9.32
C GLN A 115 14.79 -11.07 -8.51
N SER A 116 15.45 -11.77 -7.59
CA SER A 116 14.84 -12.77 -6.71
C SER A 116 13.80 -12.11 -5.79
N HIS A 117 14.16 -11.02 -5.12
CA HIS A 117 13.24 -10.28 -4.26
C HIS A 117 12.03 -9.72 -5.04
N ALA A 118 12.26 -9.14 -6.22
CA ALA A 118 11.17 -8.65 -7.06
C ALA A 118 10.22 -9.78 -7.53
N ALA A 119 10.75 -10.98 -7.80
CA ALA A 119 9.93 -12.14 -8.15
C ALA A 119 9.09 -12.63 -6.96
N GLN A 120 9.68 -12.73 -5.77
CA GLN A 120 8.96 -13.07 -4.54
C GLN A 120 7.88 -12.03 -4.21
N PHE A 121 8.18 -10.73 -4.40
CA PHE A 121 7.21 -9.65 -4.20
C PHE A 121 6.00 -9.83 -5.11
N ALA A 122 6.23 -10.14 -6.40
CA ALA A 122 5.16 -10.39 -7.37
C ALA A 122 4.30 -11.63 -7.01
N GLU A 123 4.89 -12.63 -6.37
CA GLU A 123 4.18 -13.80 -5.86
C GLU A 123 3.29 -13.45 -4.67
N PHE A 124 3.81 -12.71 -3.69
CA PHE A 124 3.02 -12.27 -2.53
C PHE A 124 1.80 -11.42 -2.93
N LEU A 125 1.91 -10.57 -3.96
CA LEU A 125 0.78 -9.82 -4.52
C LEU A 125 -0.35 -10.69 -5.13
N ARG A 126 -0.15 -12.01 -5.26
CA ARG A 126 -1.18 -12.96 -5.70
C ARG A 126 -1.76 -13.77 -4.53
N SER A 127 -1.17 -13.67 -3.35
CA SER A 127 -1.64 -14.37 -2.15
C SER A 127 -3.00 -13.86 -1.70
N ARG A 128 -3.80 -14.77 -1.11
CA ARG A 128 -5.07 -14.43 -0.42
C ARG A 128 -4.89 -14.19 1.08
N ARG A 129 -3.66 -14.28 1.59
CA ARG A 129 -3.32 -14.03 3.00
C ARG A 129 -2.87 -12.58 3.19
N PRO A 130 -2.92 -12.04 4.41
CA PRO A 130 -2.26 -10.78 4.73
C PRO A 130 -0.76 -10.87 4.41
N VAL A 131 -0.25 -9.94 3.61
CA VAL A 131 1.15 -9.93 3.13
C VAL A 131 1.89 -8.62 3.39
N GLY A 132 1.27 -7.61 4.03
CA GLY A 132 1.85 -6.27 4.25
C GLY A 132 3.29 -6.31 4.78
N ARG A 133 3.49 -6.86 5.98
CA ARG A 133 4.83 -7.09 6.57
C ARG A 133 5.82 -7.83 5.65
N ALA A 134 5.37 -8.82 4.88
CA ALA A 134 6.26 -9.56 3.97
C ALA A 134 6.68 -8.70 2.76
N LEU A 135 5.75 -7.89 2.24
CA LEU A 135 6.02 -6.92 1.18
C LEU A 135 6.98 -5.84 1.69
N ASP A 136 6.79 -5.32 2.90
CA ASP A 136 7.68 -4.34 3.51
C ASP A 136 9.11 -4.86 3.65
N PHE A 137 9.27 -6.09 4.15
CA PHE A 137 10.58 -6.73 4.22
C PHE A 137 11.25 -6.82 2.85
N LEU A 138 10.52 -7.26 1.82
CA LEU A 138 11.06 -7.36 0.47
C LEU A 138 11.42 -5.99 -0.12
N ILE A 139 10.67 -4.92 0.17
CA ILE A 139 11.00 -3.56 -0.25
C ILE A 139 12.30 -3.10 0.41
N GLN A 140 12.52 -3.44 1.69
CA GLN A 140 13.77 -3.12 2.39
C GLN A 140 14.96 -3.85 1.77
N GLU A 141 14.82 -5.16 1.51
CA GLU A 141 15.89 -5.93 0.87
C GLU A 141 16.18 -5.42 -0.56
N MET A 142 15.15 -5.16 -1.36
CA MET A 142 15.32 -4.58 -2.70
C MET A 142 16.04 -3.22 -2.66
N ASN A 143 15.69 -2.36 -1.70
CA ASN A 143 16.36 -1.08 -1.49
C ASN A 143 17.84 -1.26 -1.11
N ARG A 144 18.14 -2.25 -0.26
CA ARG A 144 19.51 -2.60 0.11
C ARG A 144 20.33 -3.02 -1.11
N GLU A 145 19.78 -3.83 -2.00
CA GLU A 145 20.49 -4.23 -3.22
C GLU A 145 20.71 -3.06 -4.18
N VAL A 146 19.70 -2.21 -4.37
CA VAL A 146 19.83 -1.01 -5.22
C VAL A 146 20.84 -0.01 -4.65
N ASN A 147 20.90 0.15 -3.32
CA ASN A 147 21.93 0.95 -2.66
C ASN A 147 23.33 0.40 -2.93
N THR A 148 23.50 -0.91 -2.80
CA THR A 148 24.80 -1.57 -3.00
C THR A 148 25.24 -1.52 -4.46
N ILE A 149 24.31 -1.65 -5.42
CA ILE A 149 24.58 -1.41 -6.85
C ILE A 149 25.10 0.02 -7.07
N GLY A 150 24.43 1.01 -6.46
CA GLY A 150 24.80 2.42 -6.58
C GLY A 150 26.18 2.73 -5.99
N SER A 151 26.51 2.19 -4.82
CA SER A 151 27.81 2.45 -4.16
C SER A 151 28.98 1.71 -4.81
N LYS A 152 28.71 0.59 -5.49
CA LYS A 152 29.71 -0.21 -6.22
C LYS A 152 29.86 0.20 -7.69
N SER A 153 29.13 1.21 -8.18
CA SER A 153 29.19 1.66 -9.57
C SER A 153 29.60 3.13 -9.68
N LEU A 154 30.57 3.42 -10.56
CA LEU A 154 31.01 4.78 -10.89
C LEU A 154 30.37 5.30 -12.19
N ASP A 155 29.43 4.56 -12.79
CA ASP A 155 28.78 4.94 -14.04
C ASP A 155 27.56 5.85 -13.77
N ALA A 156 27.59 7.08 -14.30
CA ALA A 156 26.53 8.06 -14.11
C ALA A 156 25.16 7.56 -14.61
N GLN A 157 25.12 6.73 -15.66
CA GLN A 157 23.85 6.16 -16.13
C GLN A 157 23.34 5.04 -15.21
N ILE A 158 24.22 4.34 -14.50
CA ILE A 158 23.80 3.39 -13.46
C ILE A 158 23.26 4.18 -12.27
N ALA A 159 23.94 5.24 -11.85
CA ALA A 159 23.48 6.11 -10.75
C ALA A 159 22.07 6.69 -11.02
N TYR A 160 21.81 7.19 -12.23
CA TYR A 160 20.48 7.68 -12.61
C TYR A 160 19.38 6.61 -12.46
N ARG A 161 19.66 5.38 -12.93
CA ARG A 161 18.71 4.26 -12.83
C ARG A 161 18.51 3.77 -11.40
N VAL A 162 19.55 3.84 -10.57
CA VAL A 162 19.48 3.55 -9.14
C VAL A 162 18.54 4.52 -8.44
N VAL A 163 18.65 5.82 -8.72
CA VAL A 163 17.73 6.84 -8.18
C VAL A 163 16.30 6.58 -8.63
N ALA A 164 16.07 6.33 -9.93
CA ALA A 164 14.75 6.03 -10.44
C ALA A 164 14.14 4.75 -9.83
N ALA A 165 14.95 3.71 -9.58
CA ALA A 165 14.49 2.49 -8.93
C ALA A 165 14.09 2.76 -7.47
N LYS A 166 14.85 3.57 -6.74
CA LYS A 166 14.52 3.99 -5.36
C LYS A 166 13.21 4.76 -5.30
N GLU A 167 12.99 5.67 -6.24
CA GLU A 167 11.75 6.44 -6.32
C GLU A 167 10.54 5.52 -6.50
N GLU A 168 10.62 4.54 -7.40
CA GLU A 168 9.53 3.58 -7.58
C GLU A 168 9.35 2.65 -6.37
N MET A 169 10.43 2.27 -5.68
CA MET A 169 10.34 1.49 -4.44
C MET A 169 9.69 2.28 -3.30
N GLU A 170 9.97 3.57 -3.15
CA GLU A 170 9.32 4.40 -2.14
C GLU A 170 7.83 4.57 -2.43
N LYS A 171 7.45 4.82 -3.69
CA LYS A 171 6.03 4.86 -4.09
C LYS A 171 5.33 3.53 -3.81
N ILE A 172 6.00 2.39 -4.04
CA ILE A 172 5.44 1.08 -3.67
C ILE A 172 5.28 0.99 -2.14
N ARG A 173 6.28 1.42 -1.37
CA ARG A 173 6.26 1.39 0.11
C ARG A 173 5.08 2.18 0.67
N GLU A 174 4.87 3.40 0.19
CA GLU A 174 3.73 4.23 0.59
C GLU A 174 2.40 3.52 0.31
N GLN A 175 2.25 2.88 -0.85
CA GLN A 175 1.03 2.14 -1.19
C GLN A 175 0.82 0.90 -0.30
N VAL A 176 1.90 0.20 0.07
CA VAL A 176 1.83 -0.96 0.96
C VAL A 176 1.48 -0.54 2.38
N GLN A 177 2.03 0.56 2.90
CA GLN A 177 1.71 1.08 4.23
C GLN A 177 0.28 1.61 4.33
N ASN A 178 -0.25 2.17 3.25
CA ASN A 178 -1.65 2.62 3.19
C ASN A 178 -2.68 1.46 3.20
N LEU A 179 -2.23 0.20 3.06
CA LEU A 179 -3.08 -0.99 3.11
C LEU A 179 -3.21 -1.63 4.50
N GLU A 180 -2.28 -1.32 5.42
CA GLU A 180 -2.33 -1.80 6.82
C GLU A 180 -3.29 -0.95 7.67
#